data_AF-A0A0M3APE9-F1
#
_entry.id   AF-A0A0M3APE9-F1
#
_cell.length_a   1.000
_cell.length_b   1.000
_cell.length_c   1.000
_cell.angle_alpha   90.00
_cell.angle_beta   90.00
_cell.angle_gamma   90.00
#
_symmetry.space_group_name_H-M   'P 1'
#
loop_
_entity.id
_entity.type
_entity.pdbx_description
1 polymer ?
#
loop_
_entity_poly.entity_id
_entity_poly.type
_entity_poly.pdbx_seq_one_letter_code
_entity_poly.pdbx_strand_id
1 'polypeptide(L)'
;MNNPSPSAIRHIVVLAHPDASSFNAAIAATYCEAVREAGQKAVLRDLYRMQFDPVLRNEERPDRKGYRMAPDVSEEWELLAGARVFTFIFPIWFGMPPAMMTGYVDRVLGAGVTSREIQQRSSGNLLGDGHLCTITTSGASEDWLDAQGQSQALRELTGTYLFRGFAMRSNAALHIGDVVEGVDAAFIRDNLDRVRSRVQSLCARVAQDIQGTPAPSPAGNDS
;
A
#
# COMPACT_ATOMS: atom_id res chain seq x y z
N MET A 1 27.45 -22.83 -9.40
CA MET A 1 26.53 -21.95 -10.15
C MET A 1 25.12 -22.48 -9.93
N ASN A 2 24.34 -21.80 -9.10
CA ASN A 2 22.88 -21.93 -9.06
C ASN A 2 22.39 -20.63 -8.44
N ASN A 3 22.20 -19.62 -9.29
CA ASN A 3 21.46 -18.45 -8.87
C ASN A 3 20.01 -18.92 -8.71
N PRO A 4 19.39 -18.79 -7.53
CA PRO A 4 17.97 -19.11 -7.42
C PRO A 4 17.23 -18.28 -8.47
N SER A 5 16.40 -18.94 -9.29
CA SER A 5 15.50 -18.23 -10.19
C SER A 5 14.74 -17.20 -9.35
N PRO A 6 14.64 -15.91 -9.77
CA PRO A 6 14.00 -14.91 -8.95
C PRO A 6 12.57 -15.38 -8.67
N SER A 7 12.26 -15.68 -7.41
CA SER A 7 10.87 -15.88 -7.02
C SER A 7 10.11 -14.63 -7.46
N ALA A 8 9.14 -14.79 -8.37
CA ALA A 8 8.47 -13.66 -9.01
C ALA A 8 8.08 -12.59 -7.98
N ILE A 9 8.50 -11.34 -8.23
CA ILE A 9 8.24 -10.19 -7.36
C ILE A 9 6.74 -10.12 -7.08
N ARG A 10 6.36 -10.10 -5.80
CA ARG A 10 4.97 -10.16 -5.38
C ARG A 10 4.52 -8.83 -4.78
N HIS A 11 3.39 -8.34 -5.29
CA HIS A 11 2.65 -7.19 -4.82
C HIS A 11 1.42 -7.66 -4.06
N ILE A 12 1.25 -7.16 -2.85
CA ILE A 12 0.02 -7.25 -2.08
C ILE A 12 -0.74 -5.95 -2.34
N VAL A 13 -1.94 -6.07 -2.87
CA VAL A 13 -2.81 -4.94 -3.21
C VAL A 13 -4.01 -5.01 -2.29
N VAL A 14 -4.07 -4.14 -1.29
CA VAL A 14 -5.18 -4.08 -0.34
C VAL A 14 -6.15 -2.99 -0.77
N LEU A 15 -7.38 -3.39 -1.05
CA LEU A 15 -8.47 -2.51 -1.48
C LEU A 15 -9.49 -2.38 -0.35
N ALA A 16 -9.82 -1.14 0.01
CA ALA A 16 -10.89 -0.83 0.95
C ALA A 16 -11.97 0.04 0.29
N HIS A 17 -12.93 -0.61 -0.38
CA HIS A 17 -14.13 0.06 -0.88
C HIS A 17 -15.36 -0.88 -0.82
N PRO A 18 -16.53 -0.44 -0.31
CA PRO A 18 -17.71 -1.30 -0.20
C PRO A 18 -18.31 -1.64 -1.56
N ASP A 19 -18.36 -0.68 -2.48
CA ASP A 19 -18.86 -0.88 -3.83
C ASP A 19 -17.80 -1.54 -4.73
N ALA A 20 -18.17 -2.71 -5.29
CA ALA A 20 -17.34 -3.51 -6.19
C ALA A 20 -17.15 -2.88 -7.58
N SER A 21 -18.06 -1.98 -7.97
CA SER A 21 -18.02 -1.22 -9.22
C SER A 21 -17.41 0.18 -9.07
N SER A 22 -16.88 0.48 -7.89
CA SER A 22 -16.29 1.79 -7.60
C SER A 22 -15.06 2.08 -8.45
N PHE A 23 -14.73 3.37 -8.55
CA PHE A 23 -13.48 3.78 -9.18
C PHE A 23 -12.24 3.21 -8.46
N ASN A 24 -12.28 3.04 -7.14
CA ASN A 24 -11.19 2.37 -6.39
C ASN A 24 -11.04 0.89 -6.78
N ALA A 25 -12.15 0.18 -7.03
CA ALA A 25 -12.11 -1.18 -7.55
C ALA A 25 -11.51 -1.24 -8.96
N ALA A 26 -11.86 -0.28 -9.83
CA ALA A 26 -11.24 -0.15 -11.15
C ALA A 26 -9.72 0.13 -11.07
N ILE A 27 -9.30 1.04 -10.18
CA ILE A 27 -7.88 1.31 -9.89
C ILE A 27 -7.16 0.02 -9.45
N ALA A 28 -7.75 -0.75 -8.53
CA ALA A 28 -7.16 -2.00 -8.05
C ALA A 28 -7.04 -3.06 -9.15
N ALA A 29 -8.04 -3.18 -10.02
CA ALA A 29 -8.01 -4.06 -11.18
C ALA A 29 -6.89 -3.66 -12.15
N THR A 30 -6.86 -2.38 -12.55
CA THR A 30 -5.80 -1.82 -13.42
C THR A 30 -4.42 -1.98 -12.82
N TYR A 31 -4.27 -1.76 -11.50
CA TYR A 31 -3.01 -2.00 -10.81
C TYR A 31 -2.56 -3.45 -10.96
N CYS A 32 -3.44 -4.40 -10.66
CA CYS A 32 -3.12 -5.83 -10.73
C CYS A 32 -2.79 -6.28 -12.16
N GLU A 33 -3.49 -5.76 -13.17
CA GLU A 33 -3.21 -6.01 -14.58
C GLU A 33 -1.83 -5.49 -14.96
N ALA A 34 -1.51 -4.23 -14.66
CA ALA A 34 -0.23 -3.62 -14.98
C ALA A 34 0.96 -4.33 -14.31
N VAL A 35 0.80 -4.82 -13.07
CA VAL A 35 1.81 -5.65 -12.39
C VAL A 35 2.04 -6.97 -13.15
N ARG A 36 0.97 -7.63 -13.61
CA ARG A 36 1.08 -8.88 -14.37
C ARG A 36 1.72 -8.68 -15.74
N GLU A 37 1.37 -7.59 -16.43
CA GLU A 37 1.99 -7.18 -17.69
C GLU A 37 3.50 -6.93 -17.53
N ALA A 38 3.94 -6.43 -16.37
CA ALA A 38 5.35 -6.27 -16.02
C ALA A 38 6.06 -7.59 -15.63
N GLY A 39 5.39 -8.74 -15.73
CA GLY A 39 5.94 -10.06 -15.38
C GLY A 39 6.03 -10.33 -13.87
N GLN A 40 5.32 -9.54 -13.05
CA GLN A 40 5.30 -9.66 -11.60
C GLN A 40 3.96 -10.24 -11.13
N LYS A 41 3.85 -10.62 -9.84
CA LYS A 41 2.63 -11.23 -9.28
C LYS A 41 1.85 -10.22 -8.44
N ALA A 42 0.59 -9.98 -8.78
CA ALA A 42 -0.34 -9.22 -7.94
C ALA A 42 -1.29 -10.16 -7.18
N VAL A 43 -1.39 -9.95 -5.87
CA VAL A 43 -2.37 -10.60 -4.98
C VAL A 43 -3.30 -9.53 -4.42
N LEU A 44 -4.57 -9.58 -4.81
CA LEU A 44 -5.58 -8.64 -4.34
C LEU A 44 -6.17 -9.13 -3.01
N ARG A 45 -6.19 -8.24 -2.02
CA ARG A 45 -6.92 -8.36 -0.75
C ARG A 45 -8.03 -7.32 -0.75
N ASP A 46 -9.18 -7.68 -1.32
CA ASP A 46 -10.38 -6.83 -1.26
C ASP A 46 -11.06 -7.05 0.08
N LEU A 47 -10.87 -6.12 1.02
CA LEU A 47 -11.25 -6.29 2.42
C LEU A 47 -12.77 -6.46 2.58
N TYR A 48 -13.58 -5.80 1.74
CA TYR A 48 -15.03 -5.93 1.81
C TYR A 48 -15.52 -7.24 1.20
N ARG A 49 -14.88 -7.74 0.14
CA ARG A 49 -15.22 -9.04 -0.44
C ARG A 49 -14.70 -10.21 0.39
N MET A 50 -13.60 -10.02 1.10
CA MET A 50 -13.09 -10.96 2.11
C MET A 50 -13.92 -10.98 3.38
N GLN A 51 -14.85 -10.02 3.58
CA GLN A 51 -15.58 -9.83 4.83
C GLN A 51 -14.64 -9.68 6.03
N PHE A 52 -13.53 -8.97 5.83
CA PHE A 52 -12.54 -8.74 6.87
C PHE A 52 -13.18 -8.01 8.05
N ASP A 53 -12.88 -8.47 9.27
CA ASP A 53 -13.30 -7.80 10.49
C ASP A 53 -12.25 -6.76 10.90
N PRO A 54 -12.54 -5.46 10.85
CA PRO A 54 -11.54 -4.43 11.16
C PRO A 54 -11.34 -4.20 12.67
N VAL A 55 -12.10 -4.85 13.54
CA VAL A 55 -12.08 -4.54 14.97
C VAL A 55 -10.92 -5.25 15.68
N LEU A 56 -9.90 -4.48 16.08
CA LEU A 56 -8.82 -4.96 16.95
C LEU A 56 -9.37 -5.27 18.35
N ARG A 57 -9.31 -6.54 18.77
CA ARG A 57 -9.72 -6.96 20.11
C ARG A 57 -8.58 -6.88 21.11
N ASN A 58 -8.91 -6.82 22.39
CA ASN A 58 -7.92 -6.71 23.46
C ASN A 58 -6.95 -7.89 23.50
N GLU A 59 -7.37 -9.08 23.05
CA GLU A 59 -6.58 -10.32 23.01
C GLU A 59 -5.54 -10.30 21.87
N GLU A 60 -5.76 -9.47 20.86
CA GLU A 60 -4.93 -9.37 19.64
C GLU A 60 -3.79 -8.35 19.77
N ARG A 61 -3.58 -7.79 20.96
CA ARG A 61 -2.54 -6.81 21.21
C ARG A 61 -1.17 -7.47 21.45
N PRO A 62 -0.12 -7.14 20.67
CA PRO A 62 1.20 -7.78 20.78
C PRO A 62 1.90 -7.62 22.14
N ASP A 63 1.60 -6.53 22.88
CA ASP A 63 2.16 -6.25 24.20
C ASP A 63 1.50 -7.05 25.34
N ARG A 64 0.46 -7.82 25.04
CA ARG A 64 -0.29 -8.58 26.05
C ARG A 64 0.37 -9.93 26.35
N LYS A 65 0.44 -10.28 27.64
CA LYS A 65 0.87 -11.62 28.07
C LYS A 65 -0.04 -12.70 27.46
N GLY A 66 0.56 -13.66 26.76
CA GLY A 66 -0.17 -14.75 26.10
C GLY A 66 -0.73 -14.40 24.73
N TYR A 67 -0.33 -13.26 24.15
CA TYR A 67 -0.67 -12.86 22.79
C TYR A 67 -0.43 -13.98 21.77
N ARG A 68 -1.41 -14.18 20.89
CA ARG A 68 -1.33 -14.97 19.67
C ARG A 68 -2.10 -14.23 18.58
N MET A 69 -1.61 -14.31 17.35
CA MET A 69 -2.37 -13.82 16.20
C MET A 69 -3.71 -14.56 16.11
N ALA A 70 -4.77 -13.83 15.80
CA ALA A 70 -6.03 -14.44 15.43
C ALA A 70 -5.84 -15.28 14.15
N PRO A 71 -6.65 -16.34 13.92
CA PRO A 71 -6.46 -17.23 12.78
C PRO A 71 -6.44 -16.51 11.42
N ASP A 72 -7.38 -15.58 11.22
CA ASP A 72 -7.47 -14.76 10.01
C ASP A 72 -6.23 -13.87 9.81
N VAL A 73 -5.70 -13.31 10.90
CA VAL A 73 -4.45 -12.53 10.87
C VAL A 73 -3.24 -13.42 10.55
N SER A 74 -3.17 -14.63 11.12
CA SER A 74 -2.09 -15.58 10.85
C SER A 74 -2.08 -16.03 9.38
N GLU A 75 -3.26 -16.28 8.80
CA GLU A 75 -3.42 -16.60 7.38
C GLU A 75 -2.95 -15.45 6.47
N GLU A 76 -3.31 -14.19 6.82
CA GLU A 76 -2.78 -13.04 6.09
C GLU A 76 -1.25 -12.98 6.21
N TRP A 77 -0.67 -13.19 7.39
CA TRP A 77 0.77 -13.18 7.58
C TRP A 77 1.51 -14.19 6.69
N GLU A 78 1.00 -15.41 6.58
CA GLU A 78 1.54 -16.43 5.69
C GLU A 78 1.46 -16.02 4.22
N LEU A 79 0.37 -15.37 3.81
CA LEU A 79 0.19 -14.87 2.45
C LEU A 79 1.12 -13.69 2.13
N LEU A 80 1.28 -12.77 3.08
CA LEU A 80 2.11 -11.57 2.95
C LEU A 80 3.61 -11.91 3.00
N ALA A 81 3.99 -13.06 3.56
CA ALA A 81 5.37 -13.49 3.68
C ALA A 81 6.10 -13.52 2.32
N GLY A 82 7.26 -12.86 2.29
CA GLY A 82 8.09 -12.76 1.08
C GLY A 82 7.54 -11.84 -0.01
N ALA A 83 6.45 -11.10 0.24
CA ALA A 83 6.05 -10.02 -0.64
C ALA A 83 7.06 -8.87 -0.62
N ARG A 84 7.15 -8.15 -1.75
CA ARG A 84 8.12 -7.06 -1.94
C ARG A 84 7.47 -5.70 -2.05
N VAL A 85 6.17 -5.67 -2.36
CA VAL A 85 5.42 -4.43 -2.52
C VAL A 85 4.10 -4.55 -1.81
N PHE A 86 3.77 -3.54 -1.02
CA PHE A 86 2.50 -3.42 -0.30
C PHE A 86 1.82 -2.16 -0.79
N THR A 87 0.61 -2.32 -1.33
CA THR A 87 -0.16 -1.23 -1.93
C THR A 87 -1.49 -1.07 -1.24
N PHE A 88 -1.78 0.13 -0.78
CA PHE A 88 -3.07 0.49 -0.19
C PHE A 88 -3.87 1.35 -1.15
N ILE A 89 -5.09 0.91 -1.47
CA ILE A 89 -6.01 1.59 -2.38
C ILE A 89 -7.30 1.88 -1.62
N PHE A 90 -7.61 3.16 -1.42
CA PHE A 90 -8.79 3.56 -0.65
C PHE A 90 -9.21 5.01 -0.92
N PRO A 91 -10.51 5.33 -0.77
CA PRO A 91 -10.97 6.71 -0.74
C PRO A 91 -10.62 7.38 0.59
N ILE A 92 -10.33 8.69 0.57
CA ILE A 92 -10.23 9.51 1.78
C ILE A 92 -11.64 9.84 2.25
N TRP A 93 -12.00 9.38 3.45
CA TRP A 93 -13.26 9.71 4.10
C TRP A 93 -12.98 10.45 5.41
N PHE A 94 -13.53 11.66 5.53
CA PHE A 94 -13.30 12.55 6.68
C PHE A 94 -11.80 12.73 7.01
N GLY A 95 -10.96 12.85 5.97
CA GLY A 95 -9.52 13.09 6.11
C GLY A 95 -8.68 11.86 6.45
N MET A 96 -9.26 10.66 6.48
CA MET A 96 -8.55 9.43 6.88
C MET A 96 -8.85 8.25 5.95
N PRO A 97 -8.06 7.17 6.02
CA PRO A 97 -8.46 5.89 5.45
C PRO A 97 -9.81 5.42 6.00
N PRO A 98 -10.60 4.62 5.24
CA PRO A 98 -11.80 4.00 5.77
C PRO A 98 -11.46 3.14 6.99
N ALA A 99 -12.39 3.03 7.95
CA ALA A 99 -12.20 2.20 9.14
C ALA A 99 -11.79 0.75 8.79
N MET A 100 -12.27 0.22 7.66
CA MET A 100 -11.86 -1.08 7.13
C MET A 100 -10.34 -1.17 6.86
N MET A 101 -9.75 -0.14 6.23
CA MET A 101 -8.32 -0.07 5.96
C MET A 101 -7.53 0.12 7.26
N THR A 102 -7.99 1.04 8.13
CA THR A 102 -7.34 1.29 9.42
C THR A 102 -7.30 0.03 10.28
N GLY A 103 -8.40 -0.71 10.36
CA GLY A 103 -8.46 -1.98 11.09
C GLY A 103 -7.55 -3.06 10.51
N TYR A 104 -7.36 -3.10 9.19
CA TYR A 104 -6.40 -4.02 8.56
C TYR A 104 -4.95 -3.67 8.93
N VAL A 105 -4.61 -2.38 8.95
CA VAL A 105 -3.30 -1.92 9.45
C VAL A 105 -3.13 -2.31 10.92
N ASP A 106 -4.11 -2.04 11.77
CA ASP A 106 -4.05 -2.33 13.20
C ASP A 106 -3.90 -3.84 13.49
N ARG A 107 -4.77 -4.66 12.89
CA ARG A 107 -4.82 -6.11 13.16
C ARG A 107 -3.74 -6.89 12.43
N VAL A 108 -3.43 -6.57 11.18
CA VAL A 108 -2.49 -7.38 10.36
C VAL A 108 -1.08 -6.84 10.44
N LEU A 109 -0.87 -5.56 10.13
CA LEU A 109 0.48 -4.99 10.16
C LEU A 109 0.96 -4.80 11.61
N GLY A 110 0.06 -4.39 12.51
CA GLY A 110 0.35 -4.22 13.93
C GLY A 110 0.62 -5.53 14.67
N ALA A 111 0.13 -6.67 14.19
CA ALA A 111 0.20 -7.95 14.91
C ALA A 111 1.62 -8.44 15.26
N GLY A 112 2.62 -8.10 14.45
CA GLY A 112 4.00 -8.54 14.72
C GLY A 112 4.98 -7.42 14.93
N VAL A 113 4.50 -6.23 15.34
CA VAL A 113 5.37 -5.13 15.70
C VAL A 113 4.93 -4.49 17.00
N THR A 114 5.85 -4.40 17.95
CA THR A 114 5.68 -3.66 19.20
C THR A 114 6.07 -2.19 19.03
N SER A 115 5.56 -1.30 19.88
CA SER A 115 5.94 0.12 19.85
C SER A 115 7.46 0.34 20.01
N ARG A 116 8.16 -0.59 20.70
CA ARG A 116 9.62 -0.56 20.85
C ARG A 116 10.31 -0.85 19.52
N GLU A 117 9.86 -1.84 18.76
CA GLU A 117 10.43 -2.19 17.45
C GLU A 117 10.20 -1.08 16.42
N ILE A 118 9.03 -0.42 16.44
CA ILE A 118 8.76 0.78 15.63
C ILE A 118 9.78 1.88 15.94
N GLN A 119 10.02 2.17 17.23
CA GLN A 119 10.98 3.20 17.65
C GLN A 119 12.43 2.85 17.26
N GLN A 120 12.78 1.56 17.31
CA GLN A 120 14.11 1.06 16.97
C GLN A 120 14.31 0.86 15.45
N ARG A 121 13.23 0.94 14.66
CA ARG A 121 13.23 0.72 13.20
C ARG A 121 13.86 -0.63 12.82
N SER A 122 13.62 -1.66 13.64
CA SER A 122 14.20 -2.99 13.45
C SER A 122 13.44 -3.80 12.39
N SER A 123 14.17 -4.40 11.45
CA SER A 123 13.69 -5.08 10.24
C SER A 123 13.17 -6.52 10.45
N GLY A 124 12.84 -6.92 11.67
CA GLY A 124 12.30 -8.25 11.96
C GLY A 124 10.83 -8.47 11.54
N ASN A 125 10.23 -7.50 10.83
CA ASN A 125 8.80 -7.46 10.56
C ASN A 125 8.45 -7.88 9.12
N LEU A 126 7.19 -8.23 8.91
CA LEU A 126 6.59 -8.72 7.65
C LEU A 126 6.83 -7.82 6.43
N LEU A 127 7.11 -6.54 6.64
CA LEU A 127 7.24 -5.50 5.62
C LEU A 127 8.69 -5.05 5.39
N GLY A 128 9.64 -5.55 6.18
CA GLY A 128 11.05 -5.17 6.12
C GLY A 128 11.61 -5.34 4.72
N ASP A 129 12.40 -4.35 4.27
CA ASP A 129 12.96 -4.29 2.91
C ASP A 129 11.93 -4.23 1.76
N GLY A 130 10.63 -4.07 2.06
CA GLY A 130 9.56 -3.92 1.08
C GLY A 130 9.38 -2.48 0.59
N HIS A 131 8.53 -2.31 -0.41
CA HIS A 131 8.16 -1.01 -1.00
C HIS A 131 6.69 -0.70 -0.70
N LEU A 132 6.41 0.51 -0.19
CA LEU A 132 5.05 0.98 0.05
C LEU A 132 4.54 1.75 -1.15
N CYS A 133 3.29 1.49 -1.53
CA CYS A 133 2.54 2.34 -2.44
C CYS A 133 1.18 2.68 -1.84
N THR A 134 0.75 3.93 -1.96
CA THR A 134 -0.61 4.33 -1.61
C THR A 134 -1.26 5.00 -2.81
N ILE A 135 -2.46 4.56 -3.17
CA ILE A 135 -3.31 5.22 -4.16
C ILE A 135 -4.59 5.63 -3.46
N THR A 136 -4.85 6.94 -3.44
CA THR A 136 -6.01 7.50 -2.76
C THR A 136 -6.89 8.27 -3.71
N THR A 137 -8.20 8.22 -3.47
CA THR A 137 -9.16 9.05 -4.18
C THR A 137 -9.87 9.99 -3.20
N SER A 138 -10.38 11.11 -3.67
CA SER A 138 -11.31 11.93 -2.89
C SER A 138 -12.33 12.59 -3.80
N GLY A 139 -13.48 12.99 -3.22
CA GLY A 139 -14.43 13.84 -3.93
C GLY A 139 -14.03 15.31 -3.93
N ALA A 140 -13.18 15.73 -2.99
CA ALA A 140 -12.60 17.07 -2.98
C ALA A 140 -11.51 17.18 -4.04
N SER A 141 -11.22 18.40 -4.49
CA SER A 141 -10.08 18.64 -5.37
C SER A 141 -8.76 18.57 -4.59
N GLU A 142 -7.68 18.27 -5.31
CA GLU A 142 -6.31 18.29 -4.76
C GLU A 142 -5.97 19.66 -4.16
N ASP A 143 -6.28 20.74 -4.87
CA ASP A 143 -6.02 22.12 -4.41
C ASP A 143 -6.71 22.43 -3.08
N TRP A 144 -7.96 21.96 -2.91
CA TRP A 144 -8.68 22.17 -1.67
C TRP A 144 -8.08 21.38 -0.52
N LEU A 145 -7.73 20.10 -0.75
CA LEU A 145 -7.07 19.26 0.26
C LEU A 145 -5.72 19.84 0.69
N ASP A 146 -4.93 20.34 -0.26
CA ASP A 146 -3.66 21.02 0.01
C ASP A 146 -3.87 22.28 0.85
N ALA A 147 -4.86 23.11 0.52
CA ALA A 147 -5.19 24.30 1.28
C ALA A 147 -5.63 24.00 2.74
N GLN A 148 -6.19 22.81 2.99
CA GLN A 148 -6.55 22.36 4.35
C GLN A 148 -5.39 21.64 5.07
N GLY A 149 -4.20 21.51 4.45
CA GLY A 149 -3.08 20.74 4.99
C GLY A 149 -3.30 19.22 4.98
N GLN A 150 -4.36 18.75 4.34
CA GLN A 150 -4.79 17.35 4.39
C GLN A 150 -3.82 16.42 3.64
N SER A 151 -3.29 16.87 2.50
CA SER A 151 -2.32 16.09 1.73
C SER A 151 -1.01 15.87 2.48
N GLN A 152 -0.56 16.87 3.26
CA GLN A 152 0.59 16.71 4.13
C GLN A 152 0.28 15.73 5.27
N ALA A 153 -0.87 15.88 5.93
CA ALA A 153 -1.28 14.99 7.02
C ALA A 153 -1.33 13.52 6.56
N LEU A 154 -1.91 13.25 5.38
CA LEU A 154 -1.95 11.91 4.80
C LEU A 154 -0.56 11.39 4.45
N ARG A 155 0.29 12.22 3.85
CA ARG A 155 1.67 11.83 3.54
C ARG A 155 2.42 11.39 4.80
N GLU A 156 2.23 12.09 5.92
CA GLU A 156 2.86 11.70 7.18
C GLU A 156 2.24 10.43 7.77
N LEU A 157 0.91 10.32 7.80
CA LEU A 157 0.21 9.21 8.46
C LEU A 157 0.29 7.90 7.66
N THR A 158 -0.04 7.94 6.36
CA THR A 158 -0.11 6.75 5.51
C THR A 158 1.20 6.47 4.79
N GLY A 159 2.09 7.45 4.72
CA GLY A 159 3.41 7.34 4.12
C GLY A 159 4.49 7.22 5.18
N THR A 160 4.91 8.36 5.75
CA THR A 160 6.11 8.47 6.59
C THR A 160 6.07 7.55 7.82
N TYR A 161 4.96 7.54 8.56
CA TYR A 161 4.85 6.76 9.79
C TYR A 161 4.95 5.25 9.51
N LEU A 162 4.12 4.74 8.60
CA LEU A 162 4.15 3.32 8.21
C LEU A 162 5.50 2.96 7.60
N PHE A 163 5.98 3.72 6.61
CA PHE A 163 7.28 3.52 5.98
C PHE A 163 8.44 3.44 6.99
N ARG A 164 8.51 4.39 7.93
CA ARG A 164 9.59 4.44 8.93
C ARG A 164 9.44 3.37 10.00
N GLY A 165 8.22 3.15 10.48
CA GLY A 165 7.91 2.18 11.52
C GLY A 165 8.12 0.74 11.07
N PHE A 166 7.93 0.47 9.78
CA PHE A 166 8.12 -0.85 9.18
C PHE A 166 9.47 -1.03 8.47
N ALA A 167 10.37 -0.03 8.51
CA ALA A 167 11.70 -0.10 7.88
C ALA A 167 11.66 -0.48 6.38
N MET A 168 10.71 0.11 5.65
CA MET A 168 10.55 -0.12 4.21
C MET A 168 11.62 0.64 3.40
N ARG A 169 11.83 0.23 2.13
CA ARG A 169 12.85 0.81 1.22
C ARG A 169 12.41 2.07 0.52
N SER A 170 11.15 2.11 0.09
CA SER A 170 10.58 3.29 -0.54
C SER A 170 9.12 3.47 -0.19
N ASN A 171 8.62 4.68 -0.41
CA ASN A 171 7.21 5.03 -0.37
C ASN A 171 6.84 5.80 -1.65
N ALA A 172 5.75 5.40 -2.30
CA ALA A 172 5.19 6.09 -3.47
C ALA A 172 3.70 6.39 -3.24
N ALA A 173 3.26 7.61 -3.53
CA ALA A 173 1.86 8.00 -3.34
C ALA A 173 1.26 8.60 -4.62
N LEU A 174 0.05 8.21 -4.97
CA LEU A 174 -0.77 8.83 -6.01
C LEU A 174 -2.10 9.25 -5.39
N HIS A 175 -2.45 10.52 -5.54
CA HIS A 175 -3.79 11.00 -5.22
C HIS A 175 -4.55 11.31 -6.51
N ILE A 176 -5.86 11.09 -6.47
CA ILE A 176 -6.79 11.44 -7.55
C ILE A 176 -7.97 12.16 -6.90
N GLY A 177 -7.99 13.49 -7.03
CA GLY A 177 -9.10 14.33 -6.58
C GLY A 177 -10.31 14.28 -7.52
N ASP A 178 -11.38 14.98 -7.13
CA ASP A 178 -12.56 15.21 -7.96
C ASP A 178 -13.30 13.93 -8.42
N VAL A 179 -13.17 12.85 -7.64
CA VAL A 179 -13.90 11.59 -7.87
C VAL A 179 -15.30 11.70 -7.29
N VAL A 180 -16.23 12.17 -8.13
CA VAL A 180 -17.66 12.34 -7.82
C VAL A 180 -18.54 11.47 -8.73
N GLU A 181 -19.83 11.34 -8.40
CA GLU A 181 -20.77 10.65 -9.28
C GLU A 181 -20.90 11.37 -10.62
N GLY A 182 -20.94 10.60 -11.71
CA GLY A 182 -21.14 11.14 -13.05
C GLY A 182 -19.91 11.77 -13.70
N VAL A 183 -18.70 11.56 -13.15
CA VAL A 183 -17.45 11.91 -13.86
C VAL A 183 -17.43 11.26 -15.25
N ASP A 184 -16.89 12.00 -16.21
CA ASP A 184 -16.89 11.54 -17.60
C ASP A 184 -15.92 10.39 -17.85
N ALA A 185 -16.13 9.71 -18.97
CA ALA A 185 -15.31 8.56 -19.35
C ALA A 185 -13.85 8.94 -19.67
N ALA A 186 -13.55 10.20 -20.01
CA ALA A 186 -12.18 10.65 -20.24
C ALA A 186 -11.44 10.77 -18.91
N PHE A 187 -12.05 11.37 -17.89
CA PHE A 187 -11.52 11.42 -16.53
C PHE A 187 -11.16 10.02 -16.02
N ILE A 188 -12.05 9.05 -16.19
CA ILE A 188 -11.79 7.67 -15.76
C ILE A 188 -10.58 7.09 -16.52
N ARG A 189 -10.57 7.17 -17.86
CA ARG A 189 -9.47 6.63 -18.68
C ARG A 189 -8.13 7.26 -18.33
N ASP A 190 -8.06 8.58 -18.32
CA ASP A 190 -6.82 9.33 -18.09
C ASP A 190 -6.22 9.00 -16.71
N ASN A 191 -7.08 8.86 -15.70
CA ASN A 191 -6.62 8.48 -14.37
C ASN A 191 -6.21 7.01 -14.24
N LEU A 192 -6.85 6.09 -14.95
CA LEU A 192 -6.38 4.69 -15.02
C LEU A 192 -5.04 4.59 -15.77
N ASP A 193 -4.79 5.43 -16.76
CA ASP A 193 -3.49 5.51 -17.44
C ASP A 193 -2.39 6.09 -16.53
N ARG A 194 -2.74 7.09 -15.69
CA ARG A 194 -1.84 7.57 -14.60
C ARG A 194 -1.50 6.44 -13.63
N VAL A 195 -2.48 5.61 -13.25
CA VAL A 195 -2.26 4.43 -12.38
C VAL A 195 -1.32 3.44 -13.07
N ARG A 196 -1.58 3.07 -14.33
CA ARG A 196 -0.72 2.14 -15.09
C ARG A 196 0.72 2.64 -15.17
N SER A 197 0.93 3.91 -15.51
CA SER A 197 2.25 4.55 -15.58
C SER A 197 3.00 4.50 -14.24
N ARG A 198 2.27 4.73 -13.14
CA ARG A 198 2.84 4.64 -11.78
C ARG A 198 3.26 3.20 -11.45
N VAL A 199 2.42 2.22 -11.78
CA VAL A 199 2.68 0.80 -11.51
C VAL A 199 3.88 0.30 -12.30
N GLN A 200 3.99 0.68 -13.57
CA GLN A 200 5.16 0.34 -14.40
C GLN A 200 6.46 0.91 -13.79
N SER A 201 6.44 2.17 -13.36
CA SER A 201 7.59 2.80 -12.68
C SER A 201 7.97 2.08 -11.39
N LEU A 202 6.98 1.69 -10.58
CA LEU A 202 7.19 0.95 -9.34
C LEU A 202 7.75 -0.45 -9.61
N CYS A 203 7.18 -1.19 -10.57
CA CYS A 203 7.66 -2.51 -10.97
C CYS A 203 9.13 -2.47 -11.42
N ALA A 204 9.49 -1.48 -12.23
CA ALA A 204 10.88 -1.28 -12.69
C ALA A 204 11.82 -0.97 -11.52
N ARG A 205 11.43 -0.10 -10.60
CA ARG A 205 12.22 0.23 -9.40
C ARG A 205 12.48 -1.01 -8.54
N VAL A 206 11.45 -1.77 -8.23
CA VAL A 206 11.55 -2.96 -7.37
C VAL A 206 12.41 -4.04 -8.04
N ALA A 207 12.31 -4.21 -9.36
CA ALA A 207 13.17 -5.11 -10.10
C ALA A 207 14.65 -4.68 -10.03
N GLN A 208 14.95 -3.38 -10.18
CA GLN A 208 16.32 -2.85 -10.06
C GLN A 208 16.90 -3.07 -8.66
N ASP A 209 16.10 -2.77 -7.62
CA ASP A 209 16.52 -2.88 -6.22
C ASP A 209 16.81 -4.33 -5.81
N ILE A 210 16.06 -5.30 -6.36
CA ILE A 210 16.30 -6.74 -6.13
C ILE A 210 17.52 -7.25 -6.90
N GLN A 211 17.78 -6.72 -8.10
CA GLN A 211 18.92 -7.11 -8.93
C GLN A 211 20.25 -6.45 -8.50
N GLY A 212 20.22 -5.47 -7.59
CA GLY A 212 21.42 -4.82 -7.05
C GLY A 212 22.05 -3.77 -7.99
N THR A 213 21.28 -3.18 -8.91
CA THR A 213 21.80 -2.10 -9.76
C THR A 213 21.56 -0.76 -9.05
N PRO A 214 22.59 0.08 -8.79
CA PRO A 214 22.39 1.38 -8.16
C PRO A 214 21.49 2.25 -9.04
N ALA A 215 20.63 3.06 -8.43
CA ALA A 215 19.91 4.12 -9.13
C ALA A 215 20.92 5.01 -9.88
N PRO A 216 20.63 5.46 -11.12
CA PRO A 216 21.47 6.45 -11.75
C PRO A 216 21.57 7.67 -10.84
N SER A 217 22.81 8.10 -10.59
CA SER A 217 23.11 9.29 -9.80
C SER A 217 22.25 10.45 -10.31
N PRO A 218 21.62 11.27 -9.44
CA PRO A 218 20.99 12.49 -9.92
C PRO A 218 22.09 13.27 -10.65
N ALA A 219 21.83 13.58 -11.94
CA ALA A 219 22.74 14.42 -12.71
C ALA A 219 23.01 15.66 -11.87
N GLY A 220 24.30 15.90 -11.61
CA GLY A 220 24.73 17.10 -10.92
C GLY A 220 24.20 18.30 -11.69
N ASN A 221 23.45 19.15 -11.01
CA ASN A 221 23.40 20.54 -11.42
C ASN A 221 24.72 21.15 -10.97
N ASP A 222 25.68 21.17 -11.89
CA ASP A 222 26.77 22.12 -11.85
C ASP A 222 26.20 23.52 -12.10
N SER A 223 26.67 24.47 -11.28
CA SER A 223 26.51 25.94 -11.30
C SER A 223 25.31 26.53 -10.55
#